data_AF-A0A661NEW8-F1
#
_entry.id   AF-A0A661NEW8-F1
#
_cell.length_a   1.000
_cell.length_b   1.000
_cell.length_c   1.000
_cell.angle_alpha   90.00
_cell.angle_beta   90.00
_cell.angle_gamma   90.00
#
_symmetry.space_group_name_H-M   'P 1'
#
loop_
_entity.id
_entity.type
_entity.pdbx_description
1 polymer ?
#
loop_
_entity_poly.entity_id
_entity_poly.type
_entity_poly.pdbx_seq_one_letter_code
_entity_poly.pdbx_strand_id
1 'polypeptide(L)'
;MASTNGGKTGKTGRNQPCPCGSGKKYKRCCIAKAAAPQLPPGAIVRARLGQPRIEQWPMESTLFGASVAEAVAEGERLPGLPLHPWIEVRIRDWFAIHQPHVLTRGGRAAGAPTVSSVRAMTTPALFDELAKFGVTLDEASFLAATDGHCSAWDLADELAEASPSGDAAPELLGLVTCELWRRLRPRRPSLEMLDELMQEGYAALERKDHDQASDLWLRFTDRFVEVLPTDVVSLDEVDEVFPGLQSVGNWIGDAQVELHNSALGKPRAARRGLRWCRQLVERFPDDPAFRDLRREEAEFHLQLGAPKRGLAIIEALREEDPNDAMTYATLADWHGHALTPRDVTRAIELLEKALARPVRNAEDWSLQGRLDELRELQRP
;
A
#
# COMPACT_ATOMS: atom_id res chain seq x y z
N MET A 1 -0.96 65.18 8.76
CA MET A 1 -0.93 64.52 10.08
C MET A 1 -1.21 63.04 9.86
N ALA A 2 -0.16 62.21 9.89
CA ALA A 2 -0.27 60.76 9.80
C ALA A 2 -0.59 60.21 11.19
N SER A 3 -1.56 59.30 11.30
CA SER A 3 -1.79 58.53 12.51
C SER A 3 -1.68 57.04 12.20
N THR A 4 -0.57 56.47 12.68
CA THR A 4 -0.23 55.05 12.68
C THR A 4 -1.10 54.31 13.70
N ASN A 5 -1.77 53.22 13.31
CA ASN A 5 -2.29 52.24 14.25
C ASN A 5 -1.62 50.89 14.00
N GLY A 6 -0.63 50.59 14.84
CA GLY A 6 0.03 49.29 14.91
C GLY A 6 -0.91 48.25 15.54
N GLY A 7 -1.39 47.32 14.72
CA GLY A 7 -2.14 46.15 15.17
C GLY A 7 -1.23 45.19 15.92
N LYS A 8 -1.34 45.15 17.26
CA LYS A 8 -0.80 44.07 18.09
C LYS A 8 -1.43 42.74 17.63
N THR A 9 -0.65 41.88 17.01
CA THR A 9 -1.04 40.49 16.70
C THR A 9 -1.22 39.73 18.02
N GLY A 10 -2.46 39.67 18.51
CA GLY A 10 -2.80 38.87 19.69
C GLY A 10 -2.43 37.41 19.47
N LYS A 11 -1.55 36.87 20.30
CA LYS A 11 -1.16 35.45 20.25
C LYS A 11 -2.41 34.60 20.51
N THR A 12 -2.90 33.89 19.49
CA THR A 12 -4.04 32.97 19.66
C THR A 12 -3.66 31.89 20.67
N GLY A 13 -4.46 31.74 21.74
CA GLY A 13 -4.24 30.71 22.75
C GLY A 13 -4.36 29.30 22.15
N ARG A 14 -3.47 28.37 22.53
CA ARG A 14 -3.40 26.99 22.00
C ARG A 14 -4.75 26.25 21.92
N ASN A 15 -5.67 26.49 22.85
CA ASN A 15 -6.98 25.83 22.91
C ASN A 15 -8.12 26.61 22.22
N GLN A 16 -7.88 27.82 21.74
CA GLN A 16 -8.89 28.65 21.06
C GLN A 16 -9.20 28.14 19.65
N PRO A 17 -10.36 28.48 19.05
CA PRO A 17 -10.61 28.25 17.64
C PRO A 17 -9.50 28.84 16.76
N CYS A 18 -9.11 28.09 15.74
CA CYS A 18 -8.00 28.47 14.87
C CYS A 18 -8.39 29.65 13.97
N PRO A 19 -7.56 30.70 13.86
CA PRO A 19 -7.89 31.91 13.10
C PRO A 19 -7.99 31.68 11.59
N CYS A 20 -7.59 30.52 11.08
CA CYS A 20 -7.74 30.17 9.67
C CYS A 20 -9.18 29.79 9.26
N GLY A 21 -10.16 29.89 10.16
CA GLY A 21 -11.57 29.57 9.88
C GLY A 21 -11.90 28.08 9.84
N SER A 22 -10.96 27.20 10.18
CA SER A 22 -11.18 25.73 10.10
C SER A 22 -12.12 25.14 11.15
N GLY A 23 -12.59 25.92 12.13
CA GLY A 23 -13.40 25.44 13.26
C GLY A 23 -12.65 24.56 14.28
N LYS A 24 -11.39 24.17 14.03
CA LYS A 24 -10.58 23.33 14.93
C LYS A 24 -9.84 24.18 15.98
N LYS A 25 -9.48 23.59 17.13
CA LYS A 25 -8.59 24.25 18.12
C LYS A 25 -7.23 24.57 17.49
N TYR A 26 -6.64 25.73 17.80
CA TYR A 26 -5.40 26.24 17.19
C TYR A 26 -4.24 25.25 17.27
N LYS A 27 -4.06 24.58 18.42
CA LYS A 27 -3.06 23.51 18.60
C LYS A 27 -3.25 22.28 17.72
N ARG A 28 -4.47 22.02 17.24
CA ARG A 28 -4.83 20.89 16.35
C ARG A 28 -4.94 21.32 14.88
N CYS A 29 -4.57 22.56 14.55
CA CYS A 29 -4.67 23.09 13.21
C CYS A 29 -3.36 23.78 12.79
N CYS A 30 -3.32 25.11 12.70
CA CYS A 30 -2.17 25.85 12.18
C CYS A 30 -0.87 25.63 12.98
N ILE A 31 -0.94 25.46 14.30
CA ILE A 31 0.26 25.10 15.10
C ILE A 31 0.78 23.71 14.72
N ALA A 32 -0.11 22.72 14.56
CA ALA A 32 0.29 21.37 14.15
C ALA A 32 0.81 21.34 12.71
N LYS A 33 0.26 22.19 11.82
CA LYS A 33 0.74 22.35 10.44
C LYS A 33 2.11 23.02 10.36
N ALA A 34 2.42 23.95 11.27
CA ALA A 34 3.71 24.63 11.30
C ALA A 34 4.84 23.76 11.87
N ALA A 35 4.51 22.72 12.64
CA ALA A 35 5.50 21.82 13.24
C ALA A 35 5.88 20.62 12.33
N ALA A 36 5.15 20.38 11.24
CA ALA A 36 5.48 19.34 10.28
C ALA A 36 6.30 19.95 9.12
N PRO A 37 7.58 19.58 8.95
CA PRO A 37 8.33 19.95 7.75
C PRO A 37 7.52 19.68 6.49
N GLN A 38 7.43 20.70 5.63
CA GLN A 38 6.77 20.59 4.34
C GLN A 38 7.61 19.64 3.46
N LEU A 39 7.00 18.56 3.02
CA LEU A 39 7.65 17.62 2.12
C LEU A 39 7.78 18.22 0.72
N PRO A 40 8.86 17.91 -0.02
CA PRO A 40 8.99 18.35 -1.40
C PRO A 40 7.92 17.70 -2.29
N PRO A 41 7.51 18.34 -3.40
CA PRO A 41 6.58 17.73 -4.36
C PRO A 41 7.07 16.34 -4.82
N GLY A 42 6.19 15.34 -4.73
CA GLY A 42 6.48 13.95 -5.11
C GLY A 42 7.12 13.07 -4.02
N ALA A 43 7.34 13.61 -2.81
CA ALA A 43 7.72 12.83 -1.65
C ALA A 43 6.55 11.97 -1.11
N ILE A 44 6.88 10.82 -0.54
CA ILE A 44 5.91 10.00 0.19
C ILE A 44 5.45 10.73 1.46
N VAL A 45 4.15 10.63 1.74
CA VAL A 45 3.49 11.27 2.89
C VAL A 45 4.18 10.83 4.17
N ARG A 46 4.25 11.73 5.16
CA ARG A 46 4.66 11.38 6.51
C ARG A 46 3.57 10.51 7.13
N ALA A 47 3.86 9.23 7.33
CA ALA A 47 3.07 8.39 8.21
C ALA A 47 2.83 9.13 9.52
N ARG A 48 1.55 9.45 9.77
CA ARG A 48 1.13 9.91 11.08
C ARG A 48 0.93 8.66 11.92
N LEU A 49 1.96 8.29 12.68
CA LEU A 49 1.79 7.35 13.79
C LEU A 49 0.64 7.85 14.67
N GLY A 50 -0.39 7.01 14.84
CA GLY A 50 -1.58 7.31 15.65
C GLY A 50 -2.89 7.58 14.89
N GLN A 51 -3.18 6.85 13.81
CA GLN A 51 -4.54 6.74 13.25
C GLN A 51 -5.42 5.80 14.13
N PRO A 52 -6.76 5.78 13.96
CA PRO A 52 -7.74 5.64 15.05
C PRO A 52 -7.59 4.35 15.87
N ARG A 53 -8.13 4.34 17.10
CA ARG A 53 -8.17 3.14 17.96
C ARG A 53 -9.00 2.04 17.30
N ILE A 54 -8.36 1.26 16.43
CA ILE A 54 -8.81 -0.10 16.19
C ILE A 54 -8.39 -0.85 17.45
N GLU A 55 -9.36 -1.41 18.16
CA GLU A 55 -9.12 -2.15 19.39
C GLU A 55 -8.60 -3.57 19.11
N GLN A 56 -8.58 -4.00 17.84
CA GLN A 56 -8.22 -5.34 17.40
C GLN A 56 -7.19 -5.29 16.26
N TRP A 57 -6.30 -6.27 16.21
CA TRP A 57 -5.34 -6.42 15.12
C TRP A 57 -6.09 -6.60 13.79
N PRO A 58 -5.72 -5.89 12.71
CA PRO A 58 -6.47 -5.91 11.45
C PRO A 58 -6.21 -7.21 10.65
N MET A 59 -6.77 -8.32 11.14
CA MET A 59 -6.47 -9.69 10.65
C MET A 59 -6.78 -9.91 9.17
N GLU A 60 -7.81 -9.26 8.62
CA GLU A 60 -8.20 -9.42 7.21
C GLU A 60 -7.18 -8.79 6.26
N SER A 61 -6.39 -7.85 6.76
CA SER A 61 -5.37 -7.14 6.03
C SER A 61 -4.05 -7.29 6.77
N THR A 62 -3.61 -8.51 7.11
CA THR A 62 -2.21 -8.80 7.47
C THR A 62 -1.84 -10.23 7.10
N LEU A 63 -0.57 -10.50 6.81
CA LEU A 63 -0.03 -11.82 6.48
C LEU A 63 -0.27 -12.89 7.55
N PHE A 64 -0.44 -12.48 8.81
CA PHE A 64 -0.55 -13.38 9.94
C PHE A 64 -1.66 -12.94 10.88
N GLY A 65 -2.32 -13.92 11.51
CA GLY A 65 -3.45 -13.68 12.40
C GLY A 65 -3.04 -13.04 13.73
N ALA A 66 -4.04 -12.59 14.50
CA ALA A 66 -3.84 -11.90 15.78
C ALA A 66 -2.97 -12.69 16.76
N SER A 67 -3.11 -14.02 16.84
CA SER A 67 -2.32 -14.85 17.76
C SER A 67 -0.82 -14.84 17.46
N VAL A 68 -0.44 -14.81 16.17
CA VAL A 68 0.96 -14.69 15.76
C VAL A 68 1.48 -13.29 16.10
N ALA A 69 0.69 -12.25 15.82
CA ALA A 69 1.07 -10.88 16.15
C ALA A 69 1.22 -10.67 17.67
N GLU A 70 0.34 -11.25 18.49
CA GLU A 70 0.42 -11.25 19.95
C GLU A 70 1.70 -11.95 20.44
N ALA A 71 1.99 -13.15 19.94
CA ALA A 71 3.20 -13.90 20.28
C ALA A 71 4.49 -13.11 19.97
N VAL A 72 4.56 -12.50 18.79
CA VAL A 72 5.69 -11.65 18.39
C VAL A 72 5.78 -10.39 19.27
N ALA A 73 4.64 -9.79 19.63
CA ALA A 73 4.60 -8.65 20.54
C ALA A 73 5.10 -9.01 21.95
N GLU A 74 4.84 -10.24 22.40
CA GLU A 74 5.35 -10.81 23.65
C GLU A 74 6.83 -11.25 23.55
N GLY A 75 7.46 -11.15 22.38
CA GLY A 75 8.87 -11.51 22.17
C GLY A 75 9.10 -13.02 22.02
N GLU A 76 8.06 -13.79 21.73
CA GLU A 76 8.18 -15.20 21.39
C GLU A 76 8.91 -15.38 20.05
N ARG A 77 9.85 -16.31 20.00
CA ARG A 77 10.45 -16.74 18.72
C ARG A 77 9.55 -17.80 18.10
N LEU A 78 9.16 -17.60 16.85
CA LEU A 78 8.30 -18.52 16.10
C LEU A 78 9.15 -19.34 15.11
N PRO A 79 9.52 -20.59 15.42
CA PRO A 79 10.33 -21.41 14.51
C PRO A 79 9.57 -21.67 13.21
N GLY A 80 10.22 -21.41 12.07
CA GLY A 80 9.62 -21.60 10.74
C GLY A 80 8.87 -20.39 10.18
N LEU A 81 8.79 -19.28 10.94
CA LEU A 81 8.27 -18.01 10.46
C LEU A 81 9.27 -16.88 10.78
N PRO A 82 10.39 -16.79 10.05
CA PRO A 82 11.33 -15.69 10.24
C PRO A 82 10.68 -14.40 9.77
N LEU A 83 10.28 -13.54 10.71
CA LEU A 83 9.75 -12.23 10.38
C LEU A 83 10.91 -11.25 10.19
N HIS A 84 10.78 -10.39 9.19
CA HIS A 84 11.71 -9.29 9.01
C HIS A 84 11.66 -8.37 10.25
N PRO A 85 12.80 -7.88 10.78
CA PRO A 85 12.81 -7.10 12.04
C PRO A 85 11.94 -5.83 12.01
N TRP A 86 11.82 -5.18 10.84
CA TRP A 86 10.87 -4.09 10.63
C TRP A 86 9.43 -4.49 11.01
N ILE A 87 8.98 -5.69 10.60
CA ILE A 87 7.65 -6.19 10.87
C ILE A 87 7.44 -6.44 12.35
N GLU A 88 8.44 -7.02 13.01
CA GLU A 88 8.36 -7.21 14.46
C GLU A 88 8.24 -5.88 15.21
N VAL A 89 9.01 -4.86 14.82
CA VAL A 89 8.90 -3.52 15.42
C VAL A 89 7.51 -2.94 15.18
N ARG A 90 6.97 -3.10 13.97
CA ARG A 90 5.64 -2.59 13.62
C ARG A 90 4.53 -3.26 14.41
N ILE A 91 4.61 -4.58 14.62
CA ILE A 91 3.72 -5.32 15.51
C ILE A 91 3.84 -4.75 16.93
N ARG A 92 5.04 -4.70 17.49
CA ARG A 92 5.27 -4.20 18.87
C ARG A 92 4.77 -2.78 19.07
N ASP A 93 5.02 -1.87 18.12
CA ASP A 93 4.57 -0.48 18.19
C ASP A 93 3.05 -0.37 18.08
N TRP A 94 2.39 -1.21 17.28
CA TRP A 94 0.93 -1.27 17.23
C TRP A 94 0.35 -1.73 18.58
N PHE A 95 0.83 -2.84 19.15
CA PHE A 95 0.34 -3.32 20.44
C PHE A 95 0.62 -2.32 21.57
N ALA A 96 1.76 -1.60 21.53
CA ALA A 96 2.06 -0.56 22.50
C ALA A 96 1.02 0.58 22.52
N ILE A 97 0.45 0.91 21.35
CA ILE A 97 -0.53 1.99 21.21
C ILE A 97 -1.96 1.49 21.49
N HIS A 98 -2.30 0.31 20.98
CA HIS A 98 -3.69 -0.18 20.90
C HIS A 98 -4.04 -1.15 22.02
N GLN A 99 -3.09 -2.00 22.45
CA GLN A 99 -3.30 -3.06 23.42
C GLN A 99 -2.08 -3.23 24.36
N PRO A 100 -1.71 -2.20 25.15
CA PRO A 100 -0.46 -2.20 25.92
C PRO A 100 -0.37 -3.31 26.99
N HIS A 101 -1.50 -3.90 27.36
CA HIS A 101 -1.56 -5.02 28.31
C HIS A 101 -0.90 -6.30 27.76
N VAL A 102 -0.90 -6.51 26.44
CA VAL A 102 -0.22 -7.65 25.80
C VAL A 102 1.29 -7.58 26.06
N LEU A 103 1.88 -6.38 25.98
CA LEU A 103 3.30 -6.17 26.24
C LEU A 103 3.72 -6.37 27.70
N THR A 104 2.80 -6.56 28.65
CA THR A 104 3.15 -6.72 30.08
C THR A 104 3.61 -8.13 30.45
N ARG A 105 3.36 -9.13 29.60
CA ARG A 105 3.75 -10.54 29.84
C ARG A 105 5.15 -10.89 29.32
N GLY A 106 5.57 -10.25 28.23
CA GLY A 106 6.91 -10.38 27.64
C GLY A 106 7.77 -9.12 27.70
N GLY A 107 7.21 -7.99 28.14
CA GLY A 107 7.89 -6.75 28.49
C GLY A 107 8.93 -6.28 27.48
N ARG A 108 8.52 -5.55 26.43
CA ARG A 108 9.47 -4.75 25.64
C ARG A 108 10.42 -4.04 26.61
N ALA A 109 11.73 -4.28 26.48
CA ALA A 109 12.71 -3.73 27.40
C ALA A 109 12.47 -2.21 27.55
N ALA A 110 12.44 -1.73 28.80
CA ALA A 110 12.24 -0.31 29.06
C ALA A 110 13.33 0.50 28.33
N GLY A 111 12.93 1.33 27.37
CA GLY A 111 13.85 2.10 26.53
C GLY A 111 14.18 1.49 25.16
N ALA A 112 13.57 0.37 24.77
CA ALA A 112 13.71 -0.16 23.42
C ALA A 112 13.22 0.85 22.36
N PRO A 113 13.90 0.95 21.21
CA PRO A 113 13.63 1.98 20.21
C PRO A 113 12.31 1.73 19.49
N THR A 114 11.48 2.76 19.39
CA THR A 114 10.20 2.75 18.63
C THR A 114 10.37 3.54 17.33
N VAL A 115 9.48 3.32 16.35
CA VAL A 115 9.42 4.17 15.16
C VAL A 115 9.17 5.62 15.58
N SER A 116 8.30 5.84 16.58
CA SER A 116 7.96 7.18 17.09
C SER A 116 9.14 7.89 17.76
N SER A 117 9.92 7.18 18.57
CA SER A 117 11.06 7.74 19.31
C SER A 117 12.18 8.11 18.37
N VAL A 118 12.48 7.28 17.37
CA VAL A 118 13.49 7.59 16.34
C VAL A 118 13.01 8.77 15.46
N ARG A 119 11.73 8.80 15.07
CA ARG A 119 11.13 9.95 14.38
C ARG A 119 11.23 11.26 15.13
N ALA A 120 11.21 11.22 16.46
CA ALA A 120 11.32 12.42 17.30
C ALA A 120 12.76 12.99 17.34
N MET A 121 13.77 12.22 16.94
CA MET A 121 15.17 12.67 16.90
C MET A 121 15.40 13.69 15.78
N THR A 122 16.37 14.59 15.97
CA THR A 122 16.83 15.49 14.91
C THR A 122 17.73 14.74 13.93
N THR A 123 17.89 15.23 12.70
CA THR A 123 18.78 14.56 11.71
C THR A 123 20.21 14.42 12.22
N PRO A 124 20.84 15.44 12.85
CA PRO A 124 22.15 15.26 13.49
C PRO A 124 22.15 14.18 14.56
N ALA A 125 21.12 14.13 15.42
CA ALA A 125 21.02 13.11 16.46
C ALA A 125 20.91 11.68 15.90
N LEU A 126 20.32 11.50 14.72
CA LEU A 126 20.28 10.20 14.04
C LEU A 126 21.69 9.75 13.59
N PHE A 127 22.50 10.67 13.05
CA PHE A 127 23.90 10.38 12.74
C PHE A 127 24.73 10.13 14.01
N ASP A 128 24.45 10.85 15.10
CA ASP A 128 25.08 10.59 16.40
C ASP A 128 24.75 9.17 16.90
N GLU A 129 23.53 8.65 16.67
CA GLU A 129 23.20 7.25 16.99
C GLU A 129 24.00 6.27 16.13
N LEU A 130 24.15 6.49 14.81
CA LEU A 130 25.01 5.66 13.95
C LEU A 130 26.46 5.63 14.45
N ALA A 131 27.00 6.79 14.82
CA ALA A 131 28.37 6.94 15.27
C ALA A 131 28.69 6.16 16.55
N LYS A 132 27.71 5.95 17.44
CA LYS A 132 27.87 5.11 18.65
C LYS A 132 28.15 3.64 18.31
N PHE A 133 27.72 3.18 17.14
CA PHE A 133 28.00 1.85 16.61
C PHE A 133 29.21 1.85 15.67
N GLY A 134 30.10 2.85 15.74
CA GLY A 134 31.28 2.92 14.88
C GLY A 134 30.98 3.25 13.41
N VAL A 135 29.72 3.54 13.06
CA VAL A 135 29.32 3.91 11.71
C VAL A 135 29.45 5.42 11.54
N THR A 136 30.52 5.85 10.87
CA THR A 136 30.78 7.28 10.64
C THR A 136 30.33 7.66 9.22
N LEU A 137 29.11 8.17 9.10
CA LEU A 137 28.54 8.68 7.85
C LEU A 137 28.13 10.14 8.01
N ASP A 138 28.30 10.93 6.96
CA ASP A 138 27.63 12.22 6.80
C ASP A 138 26.42 12.07 5.85
N GLU A 139 25.71 13.17 5.59
CA GLU A 139 24.55 13.14 4.68
C GLU A 139 24.93 12.67 3.26
N ALA A 140 26.09 13.07 2.74
CA ALA A 140 26.51 12.74 1.39
C ALA A 140 26.93 11.26 1.28
N SER A 141 27.70 10.75 2.25
CA SER A 141 28.12 9.36 2.27
C SER A 141 26.95 8.41 2.58
N PHE A 142 25.99 8.83 3.40
CA PHE A 142 24.75 8.08 3.60
C PHE A 142 23.95 7.99 2.30
N LEU A 143 23.76 9.10 1.59
CA LEU A 143 23.07 9.11 0.29
C LEU A 143 23.77 8.20 -0.73
N ALA A 144 25.10 8.20 -0.79
CA ALA A 144 25.85 7.32 -1.67
C ALA A 144 25.65 5.84 -1.29
N ALA A 145 25.69 5.52 0.01
CA ALA A 145 25.48 4.15 0.50
C ALA A 145 24.09 3.62 0.10
N THR A 146 23.06 4.46 0.12
CA THR A 146 21.70 4.06 -0.27
C THR A 146 21.51 3.78 -1.77
N ASP A 147 22.48 4.05 -2.66
CA ASP A 147 22.31 3.89 -4.11
C ASP A 147 22.19 2.43 -4.55
N GLY A 148 22.87 1.51 -3.86
CA GLY A 148 22.89 0.07 -4.12
C GLY A 148 21.78 -0.72 -3.43
N HIS A 149 20.93 -0.07 -2.62
CA HIS A 149 19.96 -0.76 -1.76
C HIS A 149 18.52 -0.34 -2.08
N CYS A 150 17.59 -1.25 -1.82
CA CYS A 150 16.15 -0.97 -1.79
C CYS A 150 15.58 -1.07 -0.37
N SER A 151 16.20 -1.88 0.50
CA SER A 151 15.86 -2.05 1.92
C SER A 151 16.76 -1.15 2.78
N ALA A 152 16.16 -0.39 3.69
CA ALA A 152 16.93 0.39 4.66
C ALA A 152 17.47 -0.52 5.76
N TRP A 153 16.83 -1.67 6.01
CA TRP A 153 17.33 -2.64 6.96
C TRP A 153 18.56 -3.40 6.44
N ASP A 154 18.58 -3.78 5.16
CA ASP A 154 19.73 -4.46 4.56
C ASP A 154 20.97 -3.56 4.61
N LEU A 155 20.78 -2.27 4.33
CA LEU A 155 21.85 -1.27 4.51
C LEU A 155 22.28 -1.18 5.99
N ALA A 156 21.33 -1.21 6.93
CA ALA A 156 21.66 -1.18 8.35
C ALA A 156 22.46 -2.41 8.79
N ASP A 157 22.12 -3.59 8.28
CA ASP A 157 22.83 -4.84 8.56
C ASP A 157 24.25 -4.82 7.97
N GLU A 158 24.42 -4.34 6.73
CA GLU A 158 25.75 -4.15 6.13
C GLU A 158 26.62 -3.18 6.95
N LEU A 159 26.03 -2.06 7.40
CA LEU A 159 26.72 -1.10 8.25
C LEU A 159 27.06 -1.70 9.63
N ALA A 160 26.21 -2.59 10.16
CA ALA A 160 26.46 -3.30 11.41
C ALA A 160 27.62 -4.29 11.27
N GLU A 161 27.68 -5.04 10.18
CA GLU A 161 28.74 -6.02 9.92
C GLU A 161 30.10 -5.34 9.72
N ALA A 162 30.11 -4.14 9.12
CA ALA A 162 31.32 -3.33 8.99
C ALA A 162 31.78 -2.68 10.31
N SER A 163 30.96 -2.74 11.38
CA SER A 163 31.26 -2.11 12.67
C SER A 163 32.28 -2.89 13.50
N PRO A 164 33.30 -2.24 14.07
CA PRO A 164 34.28 -2.89 14.94
C PRO A 164 33.73 -3.28 16.32
N SER A 165 32.57 -2.77 16.74
CA SER A 165 32.12 -2.85 18.14
C SER A 165 31.45 -4.17 18.54
N GLY A 166 30.95 -5.00 17.60
CA GLY A 166 30.29 -6.29 17.88
C GLY A 166 28.98 -6.25 18.71
N ASP A 167 28.76 -5.19 19.49
CA ASP A 167 27.55 -4.89 20.28
C ASP A 167 26.58 -4.00 19.50
N ALA A 168 26.22 -4.38 18.27
CA ALA A 168 25.19 -3.67 17.53
C ALA A 168 23.83 -3.86 18.21
N ALA A 169 23.04 -2.79 18.33
CA ALA A 169 21.61 -2.89 18.59
C ALA A 169 20.90 -2.87 17.23
N PRO A 170 20.74 -4.03 16.54
CA PRO A 170 20.31 -4.09 15.14
C PRO A 170 18.97 -3.40 14.92
N GLU A 171 18.06 -3.48 15.89
CA GLU A 171 16.77 -2.79 15.84
C GLU A 171 16.91 -1.25 15.80
N LEU A 172 17.76 -0.67 16.65
CA LEU A 172 17.96 0.79 16.66
C LEU A 172 18.62 1.23 15.36
N LEU A 173 19.61 0.49 14.88
CA LEU A 173 20.35 0.80 13.65
C LEU A 173 19.42 0.75 12.43
N GLY A 174 18.58 -0.28 12.33
CA GLY A 174 17.56 -0.40 11.27
C GLY A 174 16.55 0.76 11.30
N LEU A 175 16.04 1.13 12.48
CA LEU A 175 15.10 2.25 12.61
C LEU A 175 15.73 3.61 12.28
N VAL A 176 16.96 3.85 12.74
CA VAL A 176 17.71 5.08 12.44
C VAL A 176 17.97 5.18 10.95
N THR A 177 18.39 4.09 10.31
CA THR A 177 18.64 4.03 8.86
C THR A 177 17.35 4.28 8.08
N CYS A 178 16.24 3.65 8.48
CA CYS A 178 14.90 3.94 7.93
C CYS A 178 14.54 5.44 8.03
N GLU A 179 14.79 6.09 9.17
CA GLU A 179 14.45 7.50 9.37
C GLU A 179 15.38 8.47 8.63
N LEU A 180 16.67 8.16 8.53
CA LEU A 180 17.59 8.92 7.69
C LEU A 180 17.20 8.80 6.22
N TRP A 181 16.91 7.59 5.74
CA TRP A 181 16.44 7.35 4.37
C TRP A 181 15.17 8.15 4.09
N ARG A 182 14.19 8.10 4.99
CA ARG A 182 12.94 8.87 4.88
C ARG A 182 13.15 10.37 4.75
N ARG A 183 14.14 10.93 5.45
CA ARG A 183 14.43 12.37 5.45
C ARG A 183 15.25 12.81 4.25
N LEU A 184 16.25 12.03 3.88
CA LEU A 184 17.25 12.41 2.87
C LEU A 184 16.86 11.93 1.46
N ARG A 185 16.06 10.86 1.35
CA ARG A 185 15.63 10.21 0.09
C ARG A 185 14.11 10.11 -0.09
N PRO A 186 13.32 11.17 0.17
CA PRO A 186 11.85 11.04 0.22
C PRO A 186 11.18 10.70 -1.12
N ARG A 187 11.90 10.76 -2.25
CA ARG A 187 11.41 10.41 -3.60
C ARG A 187 11.73 8.98 -4.04
N ARG A 188 12.72 8.34 -3.40
CA ARG A 188 13.10 6.94 -3.65
C ARG A 188 13.04 6.23 -2.28
N PRO A 189 11.83 5.84 -1.82
CA PRO A 189 11.66 5.23 -0.51
C PRO A 189 12.41 3.91 -0.40
N SER A 190 12.71 3.48 0.83
CA SER A 190 13.06 2.09 1.08
C SER A 190 11.81 1.19 1.10
N LEU A 191 11.99 -0.12 1.06
CA LEU A 191 10.87 -1.07 1.12
C LEU A 191 10.05 -0.94 2.42
N GLU A 192 10.67 -0.64 3.57
CA GLU A 192 9.98 -0.42 4.85
C GLU A 192 9.08 0.83 4.80
N MET A 193 9.55 1.88 4.11
CA MET A 193 8.73 3.09 3.89
C MET A 193 7.56 2.81 2.93
N LEU A 194 7.74 1.90 1.99
CA LEU A 194 6.66 1.44 1.11
C LEU A 194 5.63 0.62 1.89
N ASP A 195 6.03 -0.23 2.82
CA ASP A 195 5.10 -0.86 3.77
C ASP A 195 4.29 0.20 4.55
N GLU A 196 4.94 1.25 5.09
CA GLU A 196 4.17 2.31 5.77
C GLU A 196 3.12 2.94 4.85
N LEU A 197 3.47 3.21 3.60
CA LEU A 197 2.57 3.81 2.62
C LEU A 197 1.40 2.88 2.27
N MET A 198 1.67 1.58 2.14
CA MET A 198 0.64 0.55 1.96
C MET A 198 -0.33 0.54 3.15
N GLN A 199 0.20 0.53 4.38
CA GLN A 199 -0.58 0.55 5.62
C GLN A 199 -1.40 1.84 5.81
N GLU A 200 -0.89 2.99 5.36
CA GLU A 200 -1.69 4.23 5.35
C GLU A 200 -2.93 4.11 4.45
N GLY A 201 -2.84 3.37 3.35
CA GLY A 201 -3.97 3.11 2.46
C GLY A 201 -5.03 2.26 3.13
N TYR A 202 -4.65 1.17 3.81
CA TYR A 202 -5.58 0.40 4.65
C TYR A 202 -6.23 1.26 5.74
N ALA A 203 -5.44 2.06 6.44
CA ALA A 203 -5.99 2.97 7.45
C ALA A 203 -6.99 3.96 6.82
N ALA A 204 -6.76 4.43 5.59
CA ALA A 204 -7.71 5.26 4.86
C ALA A 204 -9.01 4.51 4.51
N LEU A 205 -8.93 3.24 4.11
CA LEU A 205 -10.10 2.39 3.90
C LEU A 205 -10.93 2.19 5.16
N GLU A 206 -10.29 1.97 6.30
CA GLU A 206 -11.00 1.84 7.58
C GLU A 206 -11.78 3.12 7.94
N ARG A 207 -11.26 4.28 7.54
CA ARG A 207 -11.94 5.58 7.67
C ARG A 207 -12.99 5.81 6.58
N LYS A 208 -13.15 4.88 5.65
CA LYS A 208 -14.01 4.98 4.46
C LYS A 208 -13.60 6.16 3.55
N ASP A 209 -12.33 6.54 3.58
CA ASP A 209 -11.76 7.58 2.73
C ASP A 209 -11.16 6.94 1.47
N HIS A 210 -12.05 6.47 0.59
CA HIS A 210 -11.73 5.75 -0.65
C HIS A 210 -10.82 6.54 -1.59
N ASP A 211 -11.06 7.84 -1.74
CA ASP A 211 -10.22 8.70 -2.58
C ASP A 211 -8.80 8.80 -2.00
N GLN A 212 -8.65 8.91 -0.68
CA GLN A 212 -7.34 8.90 -0.03
C GLN A 212 -6.65 7.53 -0.14
N ALA A 213 -7.38 6.43 0.06
CA ALA A 213 -6.83 5.07 -0.05
C ALA A 213 -6.29 4.83 -1.47
N SER A 214 -7.11 5.10 -2.48
CA SER A 214 -6.73 5.03 -3.89
C SER A 214 -5.50 5.91 -4.19
N ASP A 215 -5.44 7.14 -3.65
CA ASP A 215 -4.28 8.01 -3.81
C ASP A 215 -3.00 7.45 -3.19
N LEU A 216 -3.08 6.87 -2.00
CA LEU A 216 -1.94 6.27 -1.30
C LEU A 216 -1.43 5.03 -2.04
N TRP A 217 -2.33 4.14 -2.44
CA TRP A 217 -1.99 2.89 -3.12
C TRP A 217 -1.46 3.10 -4.54
N LEU A 218 -1.96 4.09 -5.28
CA LEU A 218 -1.36 4.46 -6.57
C LEU A 218 0.08 5.00 -6.40
N ARG A 219 0.32 5.81 -5.36
CA ARG A 219 1.68 6.29 -5.05
C ARG A 219 2.60 5.18 -4.57
N PHE A 220 2.06 4.20 -3.85
CA PHE A 220 2.78 2.98 -3.48
C PHE A 220 3.26 2.29 -4.75
N THR A 221 2.38 1.98 -5.70
CA THR A 221 2.77 1.30 -6.95
C THR A 221 3.77 2.09 -7.77
N ASP A 222 3.57 3.40 -7.93
CA ASP A 222 4.49 4.27 -8.65
C ASP A 222 5.94 4.10 -8.14
N ARG A 223 6.11 4.02 -6.82
CA ARG A 223 7.43 3.90 -6.17
C ARG A 223 7.91 2.47 -6.02
N PHE A 224 7.00 1.54 -5.77
CA PHE A 224 7.29 0.13 -5.62
C PHE A 224 7.94 -0.43 -6.89
N VAL A 225 7.35 -0.14 -8.06
CA VAL A 225 7.89 -0.59 -9.35
C VAL A 225 9.25 0.06 -9.67
N GLU A 226 9.49 1.29 -9.20
CA GLU A 226 10.79 1.99 -9.38
C GLU A 226 11.89 1.45 -8.45
N VAL A 227 11.54 0.97 -7.25
CA VAL A 227 12.50 0.58 -6.20
C VAL A 227 12.82 -0.91 -6.22
N LEU A 228 11.87 -1.75 -6.64
CA LEU A 228 12.02 -3.19 -6.67
C LEU A 228 13.16 -3.60 -7.64
N PRO A 229 14.11 -4.47 -7.22
CA PRO A 229 15.17 -4.96 -8.09
C PRO A 229 14.62 -5.57 -9.38
N THR A 230 15.24 -5.30 -10.53
CA THR A 230 14.71 -5.70 -11.86
C THR A 230 14.75 -7.19 -12.12
N ASP A 231 15.54 -7.93 -11.36
CA ASP A 231 15.68 -9.39 -11.37
C ASP A 231 14.60 -10.12 -10.56
N VAL A 232 13.82 -9.40 -9.74
CA VAL A 232 12.59 -9.93 -9.12
C VAL A 232 11.47 -9.90 -10.16
N VAL A 233 11.04 -11.04 -10.68
CA VAL A 233 10.15 -11.12 -11.86
C VAL A 233 8.77 -11.71 -11.60
N SER A 234 8.49 -12.15 -10.37
CA SER A 234 7.19 -12.70 -9.97
C SER A 234 6.72 -12.15 -8.61
N LEU A 235 5.43 -12.30 -8.31
CA LEU A 235 4.87 -11.92 -6.99
C LEU A 235 5.37 -12.80 -5.86
N ASP A 236 5.65 -14.07 -6.14
CA ASP A 236 6.23 -14.97 -5.14
C ASP A 236 7.61 -14.46 -4.70
N GLU A 237 8.47 -14.07 -5.65
CA GLU A 237 9.76 -13.45 -5.34
C GLU A 237 9.62 -12.07 -4.68
N VAL A 238 8.58 -11.30 -5.03
CA VAL A 238 8.28 -10.04 -4.34
C VAL A 238 8.00 -10.26 -2.87
N ASP A 239 7.19 -11.26 -2.52
CA ASP A 239 6.83 -11.55 -1.14
C ASP A 239 8.03 -12.10 -0.33
N GLU A 240 9.06 -12.63 -0.99
CA GLU A 240 10.34 -12.98 -0.35
C GLU A 240 11.19 -11.76 0.02
N VAL A 241 11.15 -10.69 -0.79
CA VAL A 241 12.01 -9.50 -0.60
C VAL A 241 11.31 -8.34 0.09
N PHE A 242 9.98 -8.25 0.01
CA PHE A 242 9.22 -7.12 0.53
C PHE A 242 8.94 -7.29 2.04
N PRO A 243 9.49 -6.42 2.93
CA PRO A 243 9.26 -6.50 4.37
C PRO A 243 7.92 -5.84 4.71
N GLY A 244 6.82 -6.44 4.25
CA GLY A 244 5.46 -5.93 4.38
C GLY A 244 4.65 -6.61 5.49
N LEU A 245 3.73 -5.87 6.11
CA LEU A 245 2.67 -6.49 6.92
C LEU A 245 1.67 -7.25 6.05
N GLN A 246 1.64 -6.98 4.74
CA GLN A 246 0.85 -7.69 3.73
C GLN A 246 1.75 -8.45 2.76
N SER A 247 1.20 -9.51 2.18
CA SER A 247 1.62 -10.01 0.87
C SER A 247 1.25 -8.95 -0.16
N VAL A 248 2.19 -8.62 -1.05
CA VAL A 248 1.94 -7.71 -2.17
C VAL A 248 0.92 -8.33 -3.13
N GLY A 249 0.95 -9.66 -3.30
CA GLY A 249 -0.05 -10.38 -4.11
C GLY A 249 -1.47 -10.21 -3.56
N ASN A 250 -1.67 -10.39 -2.25
CA ASN A 250 -2.98 -10.15 -1.63
C ASN A 250 -3.40 -8.67 -1.74
N TRP A 251 -2.46 -7.76 -1.49
CA TRP A 251 -2.71 -6.33 -1.59
C TRP A 251 -3.13 -5.88 -3.01
N ILE A 252 -2.62 -6.52 -4.07
CA ILE A 252 -3.05 -6.21 -5.45
C ILE A 252 -4.55 -6.46 -5.63
N GLY A 253 -5.09 -7.54 -5.05
CA GLY A 253 -6.52 -7.82 -5.06
C GLY A 253 -7.33 -6.73 -4.34
N ASP A 254 -6.90 -6.32 -3.16
CA ASP A 254 -7.52 -5.23 -2.41
C ASP A 254 -7.49 -3.90 -3.19
N ALA A 255 -6.33 -3.59 -3.78
CA ALA A 255 -6.12 -2.39 -4.57
C ALA A 255 -6.98 -2.39 -5.84
N GLN A 256 -7.14 -3.54 -6.50
CA GLN A 256 -8.03 -3.70 -7.65
C GLN A 256 -9.47 -3.35 -7.27
N VAL A 257 -10.02 -3.95 -6.22
CA VAL A 257 -11.39 -3.70 -5.76
C VAL A 257 -11.60 -2.23 -5.41
N GLU A 258 -10.68 -1.65 -4.64
CA GLU A 258 -10.79 -0.26 -4.22
C GLU A 258 -10.69 0.71 -5.40
N LEU A 259 -9.70 0.53 -6.29
CA LEU A 259 -9.50 1.41 -7.44
C LEU A 259 -10.66 1.31 -8.44
N HIS A 260 -11.22 0.12 -8.63
CA HIS A 260 -12.41 -0.07 -9.46
C HIS A 260 -13.60 0.71 -8.90
N ASN A 261 -13.91 0.48 -7.62
CA ASN A 261 -15.07 1.07 -6.96
C ASN A 261 -14.95 2.60 -6.85
N SER A 262 -13.75 3.10 -6.51
CA SER A 262 -13.51 4.54 -6.39
C SER A 262 -13.57 5.26 -7.74
N ALA A 263 -13.36 4.53 -8.85
CA ALA A 263 -13.38 5.04 -10.22
C ALA A 263 -14.78 5.14 -10.85
N LEU A 264 -15.79 4.47 -10.31
CA LEU A 264 -17.15 4.47 -10.85
C LEU A 264 -17.69 5.90 -11.03
N GLY A 265 -18.04 6.25 -12.27
CA GLY A 265 -18.51 7.60 -12.62
C GLY A 265 -17.45 8.70 -12.55
N LYS A 266 -16.18 8.37 -12.30
CA LYS A 266 -15.06 9.33 -12.17
C LYS A 266 -13.99 9.06 -13.24
N PRO A 267 -14.09 9.63 -14.46
CA PRO A 267 -13.14 9.37 -15.56
C PRO A 267 -11.67 9.71 -15.26
N ARG A 268 -11.40 10.58 -14.27
CA ARG A 268 -10.03 10.86 -13.83
C ARG A 268 -9.46 9.71 -13.00
N ALA A 269 -10.25 9.10 -12.13
CA ALA A 269 -9.86 7.94 -11.33
C ALA A 269 -9.74 6.68 -12.20
N ALA A 270 -10.68 6.44 -13.12
CA ALA A 270 -10.58 5.34 -14.08
C ALA A 270 -9.30 5.41 -14.94
N ARG A 271 -8.88 6.61 -15.38
CA ARG A 271 -7.59 6.79 -16.07
C ARG A 271 -6.37 6.51 -15.21
N ARG A 272 -6.48 6.63 -13.88
CA ARG A 272 -5.39 6.30 -12.96
C ARG A 272 -5.33 4.80 -12.71
N GLY A 273 -6.48 4.16 -12.48
CA GLY A 273 -6.59 2.70 -12.42
C GLY A 273 -6.05 2.02 -13.69
N LEU A 274 -6.38 2.56 -14.87
CA LEU A 274 -5.84 2.06 -16.13
C LEU A 274 -4.31 2.12 -16.21
N ARG A 275 -3.69 3.21 -15.71
CA ARG A 275 -2.23 3.32 -15.67
C ARG A 275 -1.62 2.35 -14.66
N TRP A 276 -2.29 2.16 -13.54
CA TRP A 276 -1.88 1.24 -12.49
C TRP A 276 -1.85 -0.21 -12.99
N CYS A 277 -2.92 -0.69 -13.65
CA CYS A 277 -2.95 -2.02 -14.27
C CYS A 277 -1.77 -2.20 -15.24
N ARG A 278 -1.57 -1.23 -16.14
CA ARG A 278 -0.50 -1.31 -17.15
C ARG A 278 0.89 -1.33 -16.55
N GLN A 279 1.15 -0.50 -15.54
CA GLN A 279 2.45 -0.44 -14.89
C GLN A 279 2.81 -1.78 -14.24
N LEU A 280 1.83 -2.42 -13.59
CA LEU A 280 1.99 -3.72 -12.96
C LEU A 280 2.19 -4.84 -14.00
N VAL A 281 1.35 -4.88 -15.05
CA VAL A 281 1.49 -5.85 -16.15
C VAL A 281 2.81 -5.70 -16.90
N GLU A 282 3.29 -4.46 -17.11
CA GLU A 282 4.59 -4.21 -17.74
C GLU A 282 5.76 -4.66 -16.85
N ARG A 283 5.60 -4.55 -15.53
CA ARG A 283 6.63 -4.96 -14.57
C ARG A 283 6.71 -6.48 -14.40
N PHE A 284 5.59 -7.19 -14.56
CA PHE A 284 5.46 -8.63 -14.33
C PHE A 284 4.69 -9.30 -15.49
N PRO A 285 5.25 -9.31 -16.71
CA PRO A 285 4.52 -9.72 -17.92
C PRO A 285 4.15 -11.21 -17.95
N ASP A 286 4.94 -12.06 -17.29
CA ASP A 286 4.82 -13.52 -17.34
C ASP A 286 4.10 -14.11 -16.11
N ASP A 287 3.77 -13.28 -15.12
CA ASP A 287 3.15 -13.75 -13.88
C ASP A 287 1.62 -13.92 -14.08
N PRO A 288 1.08 -15.14 -13.86
CA PRO A 288 -0.34 -15.44 -14.08
C PRO A 288 -1.30 -14.56 -13.29
N ALA A 289 -0.90 -14.04 -12.13
CA ALA A 289 -1.73 -13.17 -11.30
C ALA A 289 -2.09 -11.86 -12.02
N PHE A 290 -1.22 -11.39 -12.94
CA PHE A 290 -1.48 -10.16 -13.71
C PHE A 290 -2.41 -10.38 -14.89
N ARG A 291 -2.80 -11.63 -15.19
CA ARG A 291 -3.88 -11.92 -16.14
C ARG A 291 -5.20 -11.30 -15.68
N ASP A 292 -5.51 -11.39 -14.38
CA ASP A 292 -6.69 -10.76 -13.80
C ASP A 292 -6.62 -9.23 -13.87
N LEU A 293 -5.42 -8.64 -13.77
CA LEU A 293 -5.23 -7.20 -13.96
C LEU A 293 -5.44 -6.74 -15.40
N ARG A 294 -5.22 -7.59 -16.40
CA ARG A 294 -5.60 -7.30 -17.80
C ARG A 294 -7.12 -7.27 -17.97
N ARG A 295 -7.88 -8.12 -17.24
CA ARG A 295 -9.35 -7.99 -17.18
C ARG A 295 -9.76 -6.65 -16.57
N GLU A 296 -9.11 -6.26 -15.47
CA GLU A 296 -9.38 -4.97 -14.84
C GLU A 296 -9.06 -3.78 -15.77
N GLU A 297 -7.99 -3.88 -16.57
CA GLU A 297 -7.69 -2.89 -17.62
C GLU A 297 -8.87 -2.72 -18.60
N ALA A 298 -9.51 -3.82 -18.96
CA ALA A 298 -10.66 -3.83 -19.83
C ALA A 298 -11.88 -3.12 -19.18
N GLU A 299 -12.15 -3.38 -17.90
CA GLU A 299 -13.21 -2.71 -17.13
C GLU A 299 -12.98 -1.19 -17.05
N PHE A 300 -11.75 -0.73 -16.81
CA PHE A 300 -11.46 0.71 -16.86
C PHE A 300 -11.68 1.30 -18.26
N HIS A 301 -11.40 0.55 -19.33
CA HIS A 301 -11.74 0.98 -20.69
C HIS A 301 -13.24 1.13 -20.91
N LEU A 302 -14.04 0.23 -20.34
CA LEU A 302 -15.50 0.31 -20.35
C LEU A 302 -15.99 1.57 -19.60
N GLN A 303 -15.51 1.80 -18.38
CA GLN A 303 -15.84 2.98 -17.57
C GLN A 303 -15.45 4.32 -18.26
N LEU A 304 -14.43 4.30 -19.11
CA LEU A 304 -13.99 5.46 -19.91
C LEU A 304 -14.78 5.65 -21.21
N GLY A 305 -15.83 4.85 -21.46
CA GLY A 305 -16.65 4.93 -22.67
C GLY A 305 -15.92 4.41 -23.91
N ALA A 306 -14.94 3.50 -23.73
CA ALA A 306 -14.18 2.88 -24.82
C ALA A 306 -14.38 1.35 -24.85
N PRO A 307 -15.63 0.85 -24.94
CA PRO A 307 -15.94 -0.58 -24.83
C PRO A 307 -15.21 -1.45 -25.85
N LYS A 308 -14.98 -0.94 -27.07
CA LYS A 308 -14.23 -1.67 -28.12
C LYS A 308 -12.81 -2.04 -27.68
N ARG A 309 -12.15 -1.18 -26.90
CA ARG A 309 -10.80 -1.46 -26.39
C ARG A 309 -10.83 -2.53 -25.30
N GLY A 310 -11.78 -2.42 -24.37
CA GLY A 310 -11.96 -3.45 -23.34
C GLY A 310 -12.30 -4.81 -23.93
N LEU A 311 -13.24 -4.85 -24.90
CA LEU A 311 -13.64 -6.10 -25.56
C LEU A 311 -12.47 -6.78 -26.26
N ALA A 312 -11.63 -6.01 -26.97
CA ALA A 312 -10.43 -6.55 -27.60
C ALA A 312 -9.45 -7.17 -26.59
N ILE A 313 -9.34 -6.61 -25.38
CA ILE A 313 -8.50 -7.17 -24.31
C ILE A 313 -9.07 -8.51 -23.83
N ILE A 314 -10.38 -8.56 -23.54
CA ILE A 314 -11.02 -9.81 -23.08
C ILE A 314 -11.00 -10.90 -24.17
N GLU A 315 -11.18 -10.52 -25.44
CA GLU A 315 -11.04 -11.44 -26.57
C GLU A 315 -9.63 -12.00 -26.69
N ALA A 316 -8.59 -11.17 -26.55
CA ALA A 316 -7.20 -11.63 -26.54
C ALA A 316 -6.93 -12.59 -25.38
N LEU A 317 -7.41 -12.27 -24.16
CA LEU A 317 -7.28 -13.17 -23.00
C LEU A 317 -7.94 -14.53 -23.23
N ARG A 318 -9.08 -14.56 -23.93
CA ARG A 318 -9.80 -15.78 -24.30
C ARG A 318 -9.09 -16.58 -25.39
N GLU A 319 -8.39 -15.91 -26.31
CA GLU A 319 -7.57 -16.57 -27.33
C GLU A 319 -6.33 -17.21 -26.71
N GLU A 320 -5.70 -16.50 -25.77
CA GLU A 320 -4.55 -16.99 -25.01
C GLU A 320 -4.93 -18.19 -24.10
N ASP A 321 -6.13 -18.22 -23.52
CA ASP A 321 -6.63 -19.36 -22.75
C ASP A 321 -8.12 -19.62 -22.99
N PRO A 322 -8.45 -20.44 -24.01
CA PRO A 322 -9.84 -20.72 -24.39
C PRO A 322 -10.64 -21.54 -23.37
N ASN A 323 -9.99 -22.07 -22.34
CA ASN A 323 -10.59 -22.92 -21.32
C ASN A 323 -10.80 -22.17 -19.99
N ASP A 324 -10.63 -20.85 -19.93
CA ASP A 324 -10.92 -20.03 -18.77
C ASP A 324 -12.36 -19.46 -18.81
N ALA A 325 -13.18 -19.81 -17.81
CA ALA A 325 -14.58 -19.35 -17.72
C ALA A 325 -14.71 -17.84 -17.57
N MET A 326 -13.75 -17.16 -16.95
CA MET A 326 -13.80 -15.73 -16.66
C MET A 326 -14.09 -14.93 -17.94
N THR A 327 -13.34 -15.21 -19.00
CA THR A 327 -13.47 -14.44 -20.26
C THR A 327 -14.84 -14.61 -20.91
N TYR A 328 -15.48 -15.78 -20.76
CA TYR A 328 -16.83 -16.02 -21.28
C TYR A 328 -17.89 -15.29 -20.45
N ALA A 329 -17.77 -15.33 -19.11
CA ALA A 329 -18.65 -14.59 -18.21
C ALA A 329 -18.59 -13.09 -18.48
N THR A 330 -17.37 -12.52 -18.55
CA THR A 330 -17.18 -11.09 -18.80
C THR A 330 -17.76 -10.65 -20.16
N LEU A 331 -17.49 -11.39 -21.25
CA LEU A 331 -18.06 -11.06 -22.56
C LEU A 331 -19.60 -11.14 -22.56
N ALA A 332 -20.19 -12.14 -21.91
CA ALA A 332 -21.64 -12.29 -21.83
C ALA A 332 -22.28 -11.15 -21.03
N ASP A 333 -21.71 -10.79 -19.87
CA ASP A 333 -22.18 -9.67 -19.04
C ASP A 333 -22.10 -8.35 -19.82
N TRP A 334 -21.01 -8.17 -20.58
CA TRP A 334 -20.81 -6.98 -21.41
C TRP A 334 -21.74 -6.94 -22.61
N HIS A 335 -22.18 -8.06 -23.18
CA HIS A 335 -23.23 -8.07 -24.19
C HIS A 335 -24.62 -7.67 -23.63
N GLY A 336 -24.75 -7.50 -22.30
CA GLY A 336 -25.90 -6.94 -21.60
C GLY A 336 -25.69 -5.56 -20.95
N HIS A 337 -24.48 -5.00 -21.01
CA HIS A 337 -24.11 -3.79 -20.26
C HIS A 337 -24.66 -2.49 -20.90
N ALA A 338 -24.93 -1.47 -20.08
CA ALA A 338 -25.51 -0.20 -20.54
C ALA A 338 -24.58 0.61 -21.48
N LEU A 339 -23.28 0.33 -21.45
CA LEU A 339 -22.24 1.02 -22.24
C LEU A 339 -21.85 0.30 -23.53
N THR A 340 -22.52 -0.80 -23.86
CA THR A 340 -22.29 -1.63 -25.05
C THR A 340 -23.61 -1.83 -25.80
N PRO A 341 -23.57 -2.09 -27.12
CA PRO A 341 -24.77 -2.53 -27.82
C PRO A 341 -25.26 -3.85 -27.22
N ARG A 342 -26.50 -3.86 -26.72
CA ARG A 342 -27.10 -5.07 -26.13
C ARG A 342 -27.31 -6.12 -27.21
N ASP A 343 -26.73 -7.30 -27.02
CA ASP A 343 -26.84 -8.45 -27.91
C ASP A 343 -26.98 -9.75 -27.10
N VAL A 344 -28.21 -9.97 -26.61
CA VAL A 344 -28.55 -11.12 -25.76
C VAL A 344 -28.33 -12.45 -26.49
N THR A 345 -28.61 -12.49 -27.80
CA THR A 345 -28.39 -13.70 -28.62
C THR A 345 -26.92 -14.07 -28.63
N ARG A 346 -26.03 -13.09 -28.86
CA ARG A 346 -24.59 -13.33 -28.85
C ARG A 346 -24.08 -13.79 -27.48
N ALA A 347 -24.59 -13.22 -26.40
CA ALA A 347 -24.25 -13.63 -25.04
C ALA A 347 -24.62 -15.11 -24.78
N ILE A 348 -25.83 -15.52 -25.20
CA ILE A 348 -26.31 -16.91 -25.08
C ILE A 348 -25.42 -17.86 -25.87
N GLU A 349 -25.16 -17.57 -27.16
CA GLU A 349 -24.30 -18.41 -28.01
C GLU A 349 -22.91 -18.60 -27.40
N LEU A 350 -22.36 -17.54 -26.79
CA LEU A 350 -21.05 -17.55 -26.19
C LEU A 350 -20.99 -18.45 -24.95
N LEU A 351 -21.99 -18.38 -24.09
CA LEU A 351 -22.12 -19.23 -22.89
C LEU A 351 -22.39 -20.70 -23.27
N GLU A 352 -23.25 -20.97 -24.25
CA GLU A 352 -23.51 -22.32 -24.75
C GLU A 352 -22.24 -22.96 -25.31
N LYS A 353 -21.46 -22.19 -26.09
CA LYS A 353 -20.17 -22.65 -26.63
C LYS A 353 -19.16 -22.96 -25.53
N ALA A 354 -19.14 -22.17 -24.46
CA ALA A 354 -18.28 -22.41 -23.31
C ALA A 354 -18.68 -23.70 -22.58
N LEU A 355 -19.97 -23.86 -22.26
CA LEU A 355 -20.51 -25.01 -21.53
C LEU A 355 -20.44 -26.34 -22.32
N ALA A 356 -20.33 -26.28 -23.65
CA ALA A 356 -20.10 -27.45 -24.49
C ALA A 356 -18.65 -28.01 -24.42
N ARG A 357 -17.75 -27.36 -23.67
CA ARG A 357 -16.33 -27.70 -23.55
C ARG A 357 -15.92 -27.78 -22.08
N PRO A 358 -14.80 -28.46 -21.74
CA PRO A 358 -14.29 -28.52 -20.38
C PRO A 358 -13.59 -27.20 -19.98
N VAL A 359 -14.38 -26.13 -19.85
CA VAL A 359 -13.93 -24.83 -19.37
C VAL A 359 -13.77 -24.89 -17.84
N ARG A 360 -12.61 -24.47 -17.34
CA ARG A 360 -12.28 -24.44 -15.91
C ARG A 360 -13.06 -23.34 -15.21
N ASN A 361 -13.43 -23.57 -13.95
CA ASN A 361 -14.11 -22.61 -13.07
C ASN A 361 -15.49 -22.14 -13.59
N ALA A 362 -16.16 -22.94 -14.43
CA ALA A 362 -17.46 -22.59 -15.01
C ALA A 362 -18.55 -22.37 -13.93
N GLU A 363 -18.49 -23.11 -12.82
CA GLU A 363 -19.39 -22.96 -11.68
C GLU A 363 -19.08 -21.69 -10.86
N ASP A 364 -17.80 -21.44 -10.55
CA ASP A 364 -17.36 -20.25 -9.81
C ASP A 364 -17.77 -18.96 -10.53
N TRP A 365 -17.65 -18.96 -11.86
CA TRP A 365 -18.09 -17.87 -12.72
C TRP A 365 -19.56 -17.96 -13.15
N SER A 366 -20.33 -18.87 -12.56
CA SER A 366 -21.79 -19.01 -12.74
C SER A 366 -22.23 -18.98 -14.21
N LEU A 367 -21.50 -19.65 -15.12
CA LEU A 367 -21.81 -19.60 -16.55
C LEU A 367 -23.22 -20.12 -16.86
N GLN A 368 -23.63 -21.19 -16.17
CA GLN A 368 -24.98 -21.74 -16.31
C GLN A 368 -26.05 -20.77 -15.80
N GLY A 369 -25.83 -20.16 -14.63
CA GLY A 369 -26.76 -19.18 -14.06
C GLY A 369 -26.98 -17.97 -14.99
N ARG A 370 -25.88 -17.42 -15.53
CA ARG A 370 -25.93 -16.35 -16.53
C ARG A 370 -26.72 -16.75 -17.78
N LEU A 371 -26.52 -17.97 -18.27
CA LEU A 371 -27.23 -18.49 -19.45
C LEU A 371 -28.74 -18.60 -19.18
N ASP A 372 -29.11 -19.09 -18.00
CA ASP A 372 -30.51 -19.25 -17.61
C ASP A 372 -31.20 -17.89 -17.46
N GLU A 373 -30.56 -16.91 -16.81
CA GLU A 373 -31.05 -15.53 -16.71
C GLU A 373 -31.26 -14.89 -18.09
N LEU A 374 -30.30 -15.03 -19.00
CA LEU A 374 -30.41 -14.47 -20.36
C LEU A 374 -31.54 -15.11 -21.17
N ARG A 375 -31.79 -16.41 -21.00
CA ARG A 375 -32.91 -17.12 -21.64
C ARG A 375 -34.25 -16.69 -21.06
N GLU A 376 -34.33 -16.44 -19.76
CA GLU A 376 -35.54 -15.89 -19.14
C GLU A 376 -35.87 -14.49 -19.69
N LEU A 377 -34.87 -13.64 -19.92
CA LEU A 377 -35.05 -12.32 -20.54
C LEU A 377 -35.55 -12.37 -22.00
N GLN A 378 -35.43 -13.52 -22.67
CA GLN A 378 -35.96 -13.74 -24.02
C GLN A 378 -37.34 -14.40 -24.04
N ARG A 379 -37.90 -14.78 -22.88
CA ARG A 379 -39.27 -15.30 -22.82
C ARG A 379 -40.26 -14.17 -23.15
N PRO A 380 -41.26 -14.43 -24.01
CA PRO A 380 -42.21 -13.43 -24.50
C PRO A 380 -43.15 -12.88 -23.43
#